data_AF-A0AAD8Y3C5-F1
#
_entry.id   AF-A0AAD8Y3C5-F1
#
_cell.length_a   1.000
_cell.length_b   1.000
_cell.length_c   1.000
_cell.angle_alpha   90.00
_cell.angle_beta   90.00
_cell.angle_gamma   90.00
#
_symmetry.space_group_name_H-M   'P 1'
#
loop_
_entity.id
_entity.type
_entity.pdbx_description
1 polymer ?
#
loop_
_entity_poly.entity_id
_entity_poly.type
_entity_poly.pdbx_seq_one_letter_code
_entity_poly.pdbx_strand_id
1 'polypeptide(L)'
;MSLISEIREKVVIIGQELANGTNAGYHLSVVGHSRGGGYATVLGYYLASDMYLEVASAVRVFTFASSPVGCADFQKGFKHLEEEGRLVHARFANSNDLFTSLPLRGYSEENKSKVKYHHVGMQVRLHKANEAGRRRIKQSLDVSYDAKEPLLMEIARVARNVLSLIKALICFVYTKNYCISQYHLRMHFAREYRLALGDGALRFDRKRKCLKSLNEYYVMKCRRVHNYTGFKEKPALLPTWAVIMLVTSILYVQIDIFLKFAGW
;
A
#
# COMPACT_ATOMS: atom_id res chain seq x y z
N MET A 1 29.90 4.27 -14.24
CA MET A 1 28.56 3.73 -14.56
C MET A 1 27.79 3.54 -13.27
N SER A 2 26.52 3.95 -13.19
CA SER A 2 25.73 3.78 -11.96
C SER A 2 25.25 2.33 -11.82
N LEU A 3 25.07 1.84 -10.58
CA LEU A 3 24.54 0.48 -10.34
C LEU A 3 23.16 0.26 -10.99
N ILE A 4 22.31 1.28 -10.99
CA ILE A 4 20.99 1.22 -11.63
C ILE A 4 21.11 1.06 -13.14
N SER A 5 22.08 1.73 -13.77
CA SER A 5 22.36 1.58 -15.21
C SER A 5 22.83 0.16 -15.55
N GLU A 6 23.68 -0.44 -14.70
CA GLU A 6 24.11 -1.84 -14.84
C GLU A 6 22.93 -2.81 -14.75
N ILE A 7 22.04 -2.62 -13.77
CA ILE A 7 20.83 -3.44 -13.63
C ILE A 7 19.95 -3.30 -14.88
N ARG A 8 19.76 -2.09 -15.40
CA ARG A 8 18.98 -1.84 -16.61
C ARG A 8 19.56 -2.58 -17.81
N GLU A 9 20.88 -2.54 -18.01
CA GLU A 9 21.54 -3.24 -19.10
C GLU A 9 21.31 -4.76 -19.02
N LYS A 10 21.49 -5.34 -17.83
CA LYS A 10 21.23 -6.77 -17.61
C LYS A 10 19.76 -7.14 -17.86
N VAL A 11 18.82 -6.28 -17.47
CA VAL A 11 17.39 -6.50 -17.74
C VAL A 11 17.11 -6.55 -19.24
N VAL A 12 17.74 -5.66 -20.03
CA VAL A 12 17.57 -5.66 -21.49
C VAL A 12 18.15 -6.92 -22.12
N ILE A 13 19.37 -7.31 -21.75
CA ILE A 13 20.03 -8.52 -22.29
C ILE A 13 19.16 -9.76 -22.01
N ILE A 14 18.78 -9.96 -20.74
CA ILE A 14 17.95 -11.11 -20.34
C ILE A 14 16.57 -11.03 -21.00
N GLY A 15 15.99 -9.84 -21.11
CA GLY A 15 14.70 -9.64 -21.75
C GLY A 15 14.69 -10.02 -23.23
N GLN A 16 15.76 -9.67 -23.97
CA GLN A 16 15.95 -10.03 -25.37
C GLN A 16 16.15 -11.54 -25.55
N GLU A 17 16.94 -12.16 -24.68
CA GLU A 17 17.10 -13.62 -24.64
C GLU A 17 15.76 -14.33 -24.40
N LEU A 18 14.98 -13.87 -23.43
CA LEU A 18 13.66 -14.45 -23.12
C LEU A 18 12.64 -14.23 -24.24
N ALA A 19 12.74 -13.12 -24.97
CA ALA A 19 11.87 -12.84 -26.11
C ALA A 19 12.15 -13.75 -27.32
N ASN A 20 13.32 -14.39 -27.41
CA ASN A 20 13.68 -15.40 -28.43
C ASN A 20 13.28 -14.99 -29.88
N GLY A 21 13.41 -13.70 -30.22
CA GLY A 21 13.04 -13.18 -31.55
C GLY A 21 11.53 -13.15 -31.85
N THR A 22 10.68 -13.46 -30.87
CA THR A 22 9.23 -13.25 -30.99
C THR A 22 8.90 -11.78 -30.76
N ASN A 23 8.05 -11.19 -31.59
CA ASN A 23 7.55 -9.81 -31.44
C ASN A 23 6.67 -9.60 -30.18
N ALA A 24 6.55 -10.61 -29.31
CA ALA A 24 5.66 -10.59 -28.16
C ALA A 24 6.20 -9.78 -26.96
N GLY A 25 7.49 -9.41 -26.97
CA GLY A 25 8.16 -8.73 -25.85
C GLY A 25 8.19 -9.58 -24.56
N TYR A 26 8.63 -8.99 -23.44
CA TYR A 26 8.66 -9.67 -22.14
C TYR A 26 7.97 -8.85 -21.04
N HIS A 27 7.46 -9.54 -20.01
CA HIS A 27 6.86 -8.90 -18.84
C HIS A 27 7.89 -8.74 -17.73
N LEU A 28 8.05 -7.50 -17.25
CA LEU A 28 8.99 -7.19 -16.17
C LEU A 28 8.26 -7.01 -14.84
N SER A 29 8.69 -7.76 -13.82
CA SER A 29 8.21 -7.61 -12.44
C SER A 29 9.38 -7.41 -11.47
N VAL A 30 9.36 -6.32 -10.72
CA VAL A 30 10.33 -5.98 -9.68
C VAL A 30 9.70 -6.24 -8.32
N VAL A 31 10.37 -7.03 -7.49
CA VAL A 31 9.84 -7.46 -6.20
C VAL A 31 10.78 -7.11 -5.06
N GLY A 32 10.24 -6.81 -3.88
CA GLY A 32 11.08 -6.50 -2.73
C GLY A 32 10.35 -6.54 -1.39
N HIS A 33 11.07 -6.92 -0.33
CA HIS A 33 10.55 -6.96 1.04
C HIS A 33 11.31 -5.98 1.95
N SER A 34 10.60 -5.29 2.84
CA SER A 34 11.16 -4.32 3.79
C SER A 34 12.02 -3.27 3.06
N ARG A 35 13.29 -3.11 3.44
CA ARG A 35 14.25 -2.24 2.74
C ARG A 35 14.37 -2.56 1.25
N GLY A 36 14.29 -3.84 0.87
CA GLY A 36 14.26 -4.25 -0.53
C GLY A 36 13.01 -3.80 -1.28
N GLY A 37 11.89 -3.58 -0.58
CA GLY A 37 10.69 -2.97 -1.15
C GLY A 37 10.92 -1.51 -1.56
N GLY A 38 11.72 -0.78 -0.77
CA GLY A 38 12.15 0.58 -1.14
C GLY A 38 12.98 0.58 -2.42
N TYR A 39 13.99 -0.29 -2.51
CA TYR A 39 14.82 -0.44 -3.71
C TYR A 39 14.01 -0.86 -4.93
N ALA A 40 13.11 -1.83 -4.78
CA ALA A 40 12.21 -2.27 -5.84
C ALA A 40 11.33 -1.12 -6.36
N THR A 41 10.89 -0.22 -5.48
CA THR A 41 10.09 0.95 -5.85
C THR A 41 10.90 1.95 -6.69
N VAL A 42 12.13 2.27 -6.27
CA VAL A 42 13.01 3.20 -7.02
C VAL A 42 13.45 2.59 -8.34
N LEU A 43 13.84 1.31 -8.34
CA LEU A 43 14.24 0.60 -9.55
C LEU A 43 13.08 0.52 -10.54
N GLY A 44 11.89 0.15 -10.08
CA GLY A 44 10.69 0.09 -10.92
C GLY A 44 10.33 1.45 -11.52
N TYR A 45 10.43 2.53 -10.73
CA TYR A 45 10.25 3.90 -11.23
C TYR A 45 11.27 4.26 -12.31
N TYR A 46 12.56 3.97 -12.07
CA TYR A 46 13.63 4.23 -13.03
C TYR A 46 13.42 3.48 -14.34
N LEU A 47 13.15 2.17 -14.27
CA LEU A 47 12.93 1.33 -15.45
C LEU A 47 11.67 1.75 -16.22
N ALA A 48 10.60 2.11 -15.52
CA ALA A 48 9.39 2.62 -16.16
C ALA A 48 9.54 4.03 -16.75
N SER A 49 10.55 4.79 -16.34
CA SER A 49 10.84 6.10 -16.92
C SER A 49 11.62 5.99 -18.24
N ASP A 50 12.43 4.93 -18.41
CA ASP A 50 13.23 4.68 -19.61
C ASP A 50 12.33 4.41 -20.83
N MET A 51 12.26 5.38 -21.75
CA MET A 51 11.44 5.30 -22.97
C MET A 51 11.95 4.27 -23.98
N TYR A 52 13.20 3.83 -23.84
CA TYR A 52 13.82 2.84 -24.71
C TYR A 52 13.74 1.42 -24.14
N LEU A 53 13.14 1.25 -22.95
CA LEU A 53 12.90 -0.07 -22.39
C LEU A 53 11.64 -0.67 -23.00
N GLU A 54 11.83 -1.59 -23.95
CA GLU A 54 10.73 -2.31 -24.59
C GLU A 54 10.27 -3.49 -23.71
N VAL A 55 9.06 -3.36 -23.17
CA VAL A 55 8.39 -4.39 -22.37
C VAL A 55 6.99 -4.64 -22.92
N ALA A 56 6.54 -5.89 -22.86
CA ALA A 56 5.21 -6.31 -23.34
C ALA A 56 4.05 -5.66 -22.56
N SER A 57 4.32 -5.16 -21.36
CA SER A 57 3.36 -4.44 -20.53
C SER A 57 4.05 -3.46 -19.61
N ALA A 58 3.27 -2.64 -18.91
CA ALA A 58 3.73 -1.85 -17.78
C ALA A 58 4.70 -2.62 -16.87
N VAL A 59 5.76 -1.94 -16.40
CA VAL A 59 6.66 -2.47 -15.37
C VAL A 59 5.85 -2.70 -14.11
N ARG A 60 5.85 -3.93 -13.60
CA ARG A 60 5.10 -4.28 -12.40
C ARG A 60 6.01 -4.23 -11.19
N VAL A 61 5.54 -3.63 -10.12
CA VAL A 61 6.27 -3.55 -8.86
C VAL A 61 5.39 -4.16 -7.77
N PHE A 62 5.94 -5.13 -7.05
CA PHE A 62 5.28 -5.74 -5.90
C PHE A 62 6.17 -5.62 -4.68
N THR A 63 5.72 -4.85 -3.69
CA THR A 63 6.50 -4.63 -2.47
C THR A 63 5.77 -5.14 -1.25
N PHE A 64 6.53 -5.64 -0.28
CA PHE A 64 6.03 -6.21 0.96
C PHE A 64 6.71 -5.50 2.13
N ALA A 65 5.97 -5.12 3.16
CA ALA A 65 6.53 -4.40 4.31
C ALA A 65 7.34 -3.13 3.95
N SER A 66 7.01 -2.48 2.83
CA SER A 66 7.81 -1.36 2.31
C SER A 66 7.46 -0.05 2.99
N SER A 67 8.51 0.68 3.37
CA SER A 67 8.46 2.08 3.80
C SER A 67 8.08 3.00 2.63
N PRO A 68 7.63 4.24 2.88
CA PRO A 68 7.59 5.29 1.86
C PRO A 68 9.02 5.66 1.44
N VAL A 69 9.20 6.08 0.18
CA VAL A 69 10.52 6.11 -0.47
C VAL A 69 10.92 7.48 -1.02
N GLY A 70 9.95 8.37 -1.28
CA GLY A 70 10.25 9.67 -1.88
C GLY A 70 9.36 10.79 -1.38
N CYS A 71 9.69 12.01 -1.80
CA CYS A 71 8.95 13.22 -1.50
C CYS A 71 7.68 13.35 -2.35
N ALA A 72 6.99 14.48 -2.22
CA ALA A 72 5.81 14.80 -3.01
C ALA A 72 6.07 14.81 -4.52
N ASP A 73 7.25 15.25 -4.98
CA ASP A 73 7.57 15.29 -6.41
C ASP A 73 7.85 13.91 -6.98
N PHE A 74 8.52 13.04 -6.20
CA PHE A 74 8.61 11.62 -6.52
C PHE A 74 7.22 10.99 -6.63
N GLN A 75 6.30 11.31 -5.71
CA GLN A 75 4.92 10.82 -5.78
C GLN A 75 4.19 11.28 -7.04
N LYS A 76 4.34 12.55 -7.45
CA LYS A 76 3.74 13.08 -8.67
C LYS A 76 4.29 12.39 -9.92
N GLY A 77 5.62 12.31 -10.04
CA GLY A 77 6.27 11.64 -11.17
C GLY A 77 5.89 10.17 -11.26
N PHE A 78 5.84 9.48 -10.12
CA PHE A 78 5.41 8.09 -10.06
C PHE A 78 3.97 7.95 -10.57
N LYS A 79 3.04 8.75 -10.04
CA LYS A 79 1.63 8.76 -10.45
C LYS A 79 1.46 9.02 -11.94
N HIS A 80 2.25 9.92 -12.51
CA HIS A 80 2.24 10.19 -13.94
C HIS A 80 2.54 8.91 -14.76
N LEU A 81 3.57 8.15 -14.41
CA LEU A 81 3.87 6.86 -15.05
C LEU A 81 2.77 5.80 -14.83
N GLU A 82 2.08 5.85 -13.68
CA GLU A 82 0.92 4.98 -13.42
C GLU A 82 -0.28 5.34 -14.32
N GLU A 83 -0.51 6.63 -14.57
CA GLU A 83 -1.58 7.15 -15.43
C GLU A 83 -1.33 6.82 -16.91
N GLU A 84 -0.09 6.99 -17.38
CA GLU A 84 0.35 6.54 -18.71
C GLU A 84 0.27 5.01 -18.86
N GLY A 85 0.23 4.28 -17.74
CA GLY A 85 0.24 2.82 -17.72
C GLY A 85 1.58 2.22 -18.09
N ARG A 86 2.67 2.95 -17.84
CA ARG A 86 4.05 2.44 -17.92
C ARG A 86 4.46 1.73 -16.64
N LEU A 87 3.81 2.03 -15.52
CA LEU A 87 4.13 1.51 -14.19
C LEU A 87 2.87 1.02 -13.47
N VAL A 88 2.95 -0.17 -12.86
CA VAL A 88 1.93 -0.72 -11.96
C VAL A 88 2.56 -1.09 -10.63
N HIS A 89 2.15 -0.45 -9.53
CA HIS A 89 2.72 -0.74 -8.21
C HIS A 89 1.67 -1.19 -7.20
N ALA A 90 1.85 -2.40 -6.64
CA ALA A 90 1.09 -2.88 -5.51
C ALA A 90 1.97 -3.06 -4.26
N ARG A 91 1.59 -2.39 -3.18
CA ARG A 91 2.24 -2.43 -1.87
C ARG A 91 1.44 -3.31 -0.91
N PHE A 92 1.92 -4.50 -0.63
CA PHE A 92 1.34 -5.37 0.38
C PHE A 92 1.78 -4.94 1.77
N ALA A 93 0.81 -4.68 2.64
CA ALA A 93 1.04 -4.27 4.02
C ALA A 93 0.25 -5.15 4.97
N ASN A 94 0.92 -5.78 5.93
CA ASN A 94 0.24 -6.51 6.99
C ASN A 94 -0.51 -5.54 7.90
N SER A 95 -1.72 -5.93 8.30
CA SER A 95 -2.44 -5.24 9.36
C SER A 95 -1.58 -5.22 10.62
N ASN A 96 -1.45 -4.02 11.22
CA ASN A 96 -0.62 -3.73 12.39
C ASN A 96 0.90 -3.90 12.15
N ASP A 97 1.35 -3.72 10.90
CA ASP A 97 2.78 -3.61 10.58
C ASP A 97 3.21 -2.13 10.58
N LEU A 98 3.87 -1.71 11.66
CA LEU A 98 4.30 -0.33 11.87
C LEU A 98 5.43 0.09 10.92
N PHE A 99 6.25 -0.86 10.46
CA PHE A 99 7.41 -0.56 9.61
C PHE A 99 7.01 0.02 8.26
N THR A 100 5.80 -0.32 7.78
CA THR A 100 5.26 0.28 6.56
C THR A 100 4.99 1.78 6.69
N SER A 101 4.86 2.32 7.91
CA SER A 101 4.51 3.73 8.15
C SER A 101 5.73 4.63 8.40
N LEU A 102 6.94 4.06 8.45
CA LEU A 102 8.18 4.78 8.74
C LEU A 102 9.11 4.70 7.52
N PRO A 103 9.90 5.75 7.21
CA PRO A 103 10.00 7.02 7.92
C PRO A 103 8.87 8.00 7.55
N LEU A 104 8.36 8.77 8.52
CA LEU A 104 7.35 9.81 8.26
C LEU A 104 7.95 11.08 7.63
N ARG A 105 9.22 11.37 7.96
CA ARG A 105 9.97 12.52 7.48
C ARG A 105 11.41 12.11 7.21
N GLY A 106 12.00 12.65 6.17
CA GLY A 106 13.45 12.65 5.99
C GLY A 106 13.96 14.07 5.80
N TYR A 107 15.25 14.20 5.54
CA TYR A 107 15.92 15.48 5.39
C TYR A 107 16.28 15.69 3.92
N SER A 108 15.98 16.87 3.39
CA SER A 108 16.39 17.29 2.05
C SER A 108 17.58 18.22 2.20
N GLU A 109 18.73 17.80 1.69
CA GLU A 109 19.95 18.63 1.68
C GLU A 109 19.78 19.89 0.84
N GLU A 110 19.16 19.76 -0.35
CA GLU A 110 18.94 20.86 -1.30
C GLU A 110 18.17 22.04 -0.66
N ASN A 111 17.08 21.74 0.05
CA ASN A 111 16.23 22.74 0.68
C ASN A 111 16.52 22.91 2.19
N LYS A 112 17.59 22.28 2.72
CA LYS A 112 17.95 22.22 4.14
C LYS A 112 16.75 22.06 5.09
N SER A 113 15.79 21.22 4.71
CA SER A 113 14.48 21.15 5.39
C SER A 113 13.95 19.72 5.50
N LYS A 114 13.05 19.52 6.46
CA LYS A 114 12.38 18.23 6.68
C LYS A 114 11.29 18.04 5.63
N VAL A 115 11.44 16.99 4.82
CA VAL A 115 10.47 16.64 3.78
C VAL A 115 9.68 15.41 4.22
N LYS A 116 8.36 15.46 4.04
CA LYS A 116 7.47 14.33 4.30
C LYS A 116 7.69 13.27 3.24
N TYR A 117 7.86 12.02 3.67
CA TYR A 117 7.93 10.89 2.75
C TYR A 117 6.52 10.42 2.42
N HIS A 118 6.29 10.17 1.15
CA HIS A 118 5.01 9.76 0.59
C HIS A 118 5.10 8.33 0.06
N HIS A 119 3.99 7.61 0.21
CA HIS A 119 3.83 6.34 -0.45
C HIS A 119 3.37 6.53 -1.90
N VAL A 120 3.78 5.60 -2.76
CA VAL A 120 3.42 5.54 -4.19
C VAL A 120 2.91 4.15 -4.53
N GLY A 121 1.93 4.04 -5.42
CA GLY A 121 1.25 2.78 -5.71
C GLY A 121 -0.04 2.53 -4.94
N MET A 122 -0.63 1.39 -5.22
CA MET A 122 -1.84 0.88 -4.57
C MET A 122 -1.47 0.03 -3.36
N GLN A 123 -1.96 0.39 -2.17
CA GLN A 123 -1.80 -0.41 -0.97
C GLN A 123 -2.82 -1.55 -0.95
N VAL A 124 -2.34 -2.76 -0.64
CA VAL A 124 -3.14 -3.95 -0.42
C VAL A 124 -2.91 -4.40 1.02
N ARG A 125 -3.92 -4.26 1.88
CA ARG A 125 -3.79 -4.65 3.28
C ARG A 125 -4.11 -6.12 3.50
N LEU A 126 -3.21 -6.82 4.19
CA LEU A 126 -3.31 -8.24 4.51
C LEU A 126 -3.72 -8.44 5.97
N HIS A 127 -4.78 -9.21 6.19
CA HIS A 127 -5.33 -9.47 7.53
C HIS A 127 -4.91 -10.85 8.04
N LYS A 128 -4.94 -11.03 9.38
CA LYS A 128 -4.68 -12.34 10.01
C LYS A 128 -5.77 -13.34 9.66
N ALA A 129 -5.45 -14.64 9.71
CA ALA A 129 -6.41 -15.73 9.47
C ALA A 129 -7.34 -16.03 10.68
N ASN A 130 -7.59 -15.04 11.55
CA ASN A 130 -8.51 -15.17 12.68
C ASN A 130 -9.92 -14.65 12.32
N GLU A 131 -10.90 -14.83 13.20
CA GLU A 131 -12.28 -14.37 12.94
C GLU A 131 -12.36 -12.88 12.59
N ALA A 132 -11.62 -12.04 13.32
CA ALA A 132 -11.57 -10.61 13.06
C ALA A 132 -11.02 -10.29 11.65
N GLY A 133 -9.95 -10.97 11.24
CA GLY A 133 -9.38 -10.80 9.91
C GLY A 133 -10.25 -11.38 8.80
N ARG A 134 -10.93 -12.51 9.04
CA ARG A 134 -11.98 -13.04 8.15
C ARG A 134 -13.10 -12.03 7.97
N ARG A 135 -13.60 -11.41 9.05
CA ARG A 135 -14.63 -10.36 8.98
C ARG A 135 -14.16 -9.14 8.18
N ARG A 136 -12.89 -8.72 8.33
CA ARG A 136 -12.33 -7.59 7.57
C ARG A 136 -12.15 -7.89 6.09
N ILE A 137 -11.57 -9.04 5.74
CA ILE A 137 -11.45 -9.46 4.34
C ILE A 137 -12.84 -9.61 3.70
N LYS A 138 -13.81 -10.11 4.46
CA LYS A 138 -15.22 -10.19 4.04
C LYS A 138 -15.81 -8.82 3.71
N GLN A 139 -15.37 -7.71 4.32
CA GLN A 139 -15.95 -6.38 4.09
C GLN A 139 -15.45 -5.72 2.80
N SER A 140 -14.18 -5.90 2.44
CA SER A 140 -13.59 -5.59 1.14
C SER A 140 -12.12 -5.97 1.21
N LEU A 141 -11.47 -6.28 0.08
CA LEU A 141 -10.01 -6.18 0.07
C LEU A 141 -9.69 -4.72 0.40
N ASP A 142 -9.02 -4.47 1.52
CA ASP A 142 -8.70 -3.12 2.00
C ASP A 142 -7.57 -2.58 1.12
N VAL A 143 -8.01 -2.14 -0.07
CA VAL A 143 -7.21 -1.58 -1.14
C VAL A 143 -7.36 -0.07 -1.08
N SER A 144 -6.29 0.60 -0.67
CA SER A 144 -6.23 2.05 -0.65
C SER A 144 -5.26 2.53 -1.73
N TYR A 145 -5.63 3.60 -2.41
CA TYR A 145 -4.73 4.33 -3.30
C TYR A 145 -4.70 5.75 -2.78
N ASP A 146 -3.50 6.28 -2.52
CA ASP A 146 -3.31 7.55 -1.82
C ASP A 146 -3.55 8.73 -2.79
N ALA A 147 -4.74 8.78 -3.39
CA ALA A 147 -5.25 9.96 -4.07
C ALA A 147 -5.93 10.82 -3.00
N LYS A 148 -5.37 12.02 -2.73
CA LYS A 148 -5.85 13.05 -1.77
C LYS A 148 -7.16 12.65 -1.09
N GLU A 149 -7.06 11.92 0.02
CA GLU A 149 -8.25 11.54 0.75
C GLU A 149 -8.88 12.79 1.38
N PRO A 150 -10.22 12.86 1.48
CA PRO A 150 -10.86 13.95 2.21
C PRO A 150 -10.34 14.01 3.65
N LEU A 151 -10.20 15.23 4.17
CA LEU A 151 -9.61 15.54 5.50
C LEU A 151 -10.11 14.61 6.63
N LEU A 152 -11.39 14.20 6.59
CA LEU A 152 -11.99 13.27 7.54
C LEU A 152 -11.37 11.86 7.53
N MET A 153 -11.03 11.33 6.35
CA MET A 153 -10.36 10.04 6.23
C MET A 153 -8.90 10.14 6.64
N GLU A 154 -8.24 11.27 6.40
CA GLU A 154 -6.90 11.54 6.94
C GLU A 154 -6.93 11.61 8.47
N ILE A 155 -7.89 12.33 9.06
CA ILE A 155 -8.08 12.39 10.53
C ILE A 155 -8.44 11.02 11.10
N ALA A 156 -9.36 10.28 10.49
CA ALA A 156 -9.74 8.94 10.93
C ALA A 156 -8.59 7.93 10.78
N ARG A 157 -7.72 8.11 9.79
CA ARG A 157 -6.50 7.34 9.59
C ARG A 157 -5.45 7.73 10.62
N VAL A 158 -5.26 9.01 10.92
CA VAL A 158 -4.38 9.50 12.00
C VAL A 158 -4.86 8.97 13.34
N ALA A 159 -6.14 9.07 13.67
CA ALA A 159 -6.72 8.52 14.89
C ALA A 159 -6.54 6.99 14.96
N ARG A 160 -6.79 6.26 13.85
CA ARG A 160 -6.47 4.83 13.76
C ARG A 160 -4.99 4.56 13.95
N ASN A 161 -4.11 5.38 13.39
CA ASN A 161 -2.67 5.19 13.45
C ASN A 161 -2.14 5.48 14.86
N VAL A 162 -2.65 6.50 15.56
CA VAL A 162 -2.37 6.80 16.97
C VAL A 162 -2.88 5.68 17.88
N LEU A 163 -4.12 5.23 17.67
CA LEU A 163 -4.67 4.08 18.40
C LEU A 163 -3.90 2.79 18.06
N SER A 164 -3.38 2.68 16.83
CA SER A 164 -2.52 1.58 16.40
C SER A 164 -1.11 1.69 16.97
N LEU A 165 -0.58 2.89 17.20
CA LEU A 165 0.73 3.12 17.84
C LEU A 165 0.68 2.69 19.29
N ILE A 166 -0.40 2.96 20.01
CA ILE A 166 -0.63 2.47 21.37
C ILE A 166 -0.82 0.95 21.37
N LYS A 167 -1.65 0.41 20.46
CA LYS A 167 -1.76 -1.05 20.27
C LYS A 167 -0.45 -1.67 19.83
N ALA A 168 0.39 -0.97 19.07
CA ALA A 168 1.67 -1.43 18.56
C ALA A 168 2.76 -1.30 19.61
N LEU A 169 2.69 -0.37 20.57
CA LEU A 169 3.53 -0.34 21.76
C LEU A 169 3.20 -1.54 22.66
N ILE A 170 1.91 -1.81 22.87
CA ILE A 170 1.43 -2.96 23.65
C ILE A 170 1.71 -4.30 22.91
N CYS A 171 1.62 -4.32 21.58
CA CYS A 171 1.91 -5.50 20.73
C CYS A 171 3.37 -5.58 20.25
N PHE A 172 4.21 -4.56 20.49
CA PHE A 172 5.62 -4.54 20.09
C PHE A 172 6.35 -5.72 20.72
N VAL A 173 5.92 -6.06 21.93
CA VAL A 173 6.44 -7.16 22.74
C VAL A 173 6.09 -8.53 22.14
N TYR A 174 5.05 -8.67 21.29
CA TYR A 174 4.50 -10.00 20.98
C TYR A 174 4.26 -10.38 19.51
N THR A 175 4.34 -9.48 18.51
CA THR A 175 4.07 -9.92 17.11
C THR A 175 5.04 -9.39 16.05
N LYS A 176 5.86 -10.30 15.51
CA LYS A 176 6.72 -10.09 14.33
C LYS A 176 5.91 -10.00 13.01
N ASN A 177 4.97 -9.04 12.92
CA ASN A 177 4.07 -8.89 11.76
C ASN A 177 4.82 -8.51 10.46
N TYR A 178 6.04 -8.02 10.56
CA TYR A 178 6.89 -7.63 9.43
C TYR A 178 7.70 -8.80 8.84
N CYS A 179 7.67 -9.99 9.44
CA CYS A 179 8.43 -11.13 8.93
C CYS A 179 7.86 -11.67 7.62
N ILE A 180 8.74 -12.14 6.73
CA ILE A 180 8.39 -12.76 5.45
C ILE A 180 7.39 -13.91 5.64
N SER A 181 7.57 -14.76 6.66
CA SER A 181 6.66 -15.86 6.97
C SER A 181 5.23 -15.39 7.27
N GLN A 182 5.07 -14.24 7.96
CA GLN A 182 3.75 -13.66 8.22
C GLN A 182 3.10 -13.09 6.95
N TYR A 183 3.88 -12.44 6.09
CA TYR A 183 3.39 -12.00 4.78
C TYR A 183 2.98 -13.18 3.92
N HIS A 184 3.79 -14.24 3.86
CA HIS A 184 3.50 -15.45 3.12
C HIS A 184 2.19 -16.11 3.61
N LEU A 185 2.06 -16.32 4.94
CA LEU A 185 0.86 -16.90 5.54
C LEU A 185 -0.41 -16.10 5.21
N ARG A 186 -0.35 -14.77 5.33
CA ARG A 186 -1.53 -13.92 5.07
C ARG A 186 -1.83 -13.78 3.58
N MET A 187 -0.82 -13.79 2.73
CA MET A 187 -0.99 -13.85 1.27
C MET A 187 -1.65 -15.16 0.85
N HIS A 188 -1.18 -16.29 1.37
CA HIS A 188 -1.77 -17.60 1.13
C HIS A 188 -3.23 -17.60 1.57
N PHE A 189 -3.52 -17.16 2.79
CA PHE A 189 -4.89 -17.03 3.28
C PHE A 189 -5.77 -16.13 2.40
N ALA A 190 -5.27 -14.98 1.95
CA ALA A 190 -6.00 -14.08 1.06
C ALA A 190 -6.23 -14.71 -0.34
N ARG A 191 -5.28 -15.50 -0.85
CA ARG A 191 -5.39 -16.24 -2.10
C ARG A 191 -6.45 -17.33 -1.99
N GLU A 192 -6.36 -18.20 -0.98
CA GLU A 192 -7.33 -19.29 -0.77
C GLU A 192 -8.75 -18.76 -0.58
N TYR A 193 -8.89 -17.68 0.19
CA TYR A 193 -10.18 -17.02 0.34
C TYR A 193 -10.75 -16.51 -0.99
N ARG A 194 -9.90 -15.94 -1.87
CA ARG A 194 -10.32 -15.49 -3.20
C ARG A 194 -10.68 -16.64 -4.13
N LEU A 195 -9.91 -17.72 -4.11
CA LEU A 195 -10.21 -18.92 -4.89
C LEU A 195 -11.55 -19.51 -4.46
N ALA A 196 -11.80 -19.63 -3.14
CA ALA A 196 -13.08 -20.10 -2.61
C ALA A 196 -14.28 -19.20 -2.99
N LEU A 197 -14.07 -17.88 -3.12
CA LEU A 197 -15.11 -16.97 -3.64
C LEU A 197 -15.35 -17.19 -5.15
N GLY A 198 -14.30 -17.46 -5.93
CA GLY A 198 -14.38 -17.71 -7.37
C GLY A 198 -15.05 -19.04 -7.70
N ASP A 199 -14.71 -20.10 -6.96
CA ASP A 199 -15.09 -21.50 -7.21
C ASP A 199 -16.55 -21.82 -6.79
N GLY A 200 -17.27 -20.86 -6.21
CA GLY A 200 -18.68 -21.05 -5.84
C GLY A 200 -18.90 -21.81 -4.52
N ALA A 201 -17.83 -22.23 -3.82
CA ALA A 201 -17.93 -22.67 -2.42
C ALA A 201 -18.59 -21.61 -1.53
N LEU A 202 -18.43 -20.33 -1.90
CA LEU A 202 -19.11 -19.18 -1.31
C LEU A 202 -20.14 -18.56 -2.28
N ARG A 203 -20.91 -19.39 -3.00
CA ARG A 203 -21.88 -18.96 -4.04
C ARG A 203 -22.90 -17.92 -3.61
N PHE A 204 -23.24 -17.87 -2.32
CA PHE A 204 -24.18 -16.89 -1.76
C PHE A 204 -23.52 -15.59 -1.30
N ASP A 205 -22.19 -15.47 -1.40
CA ASP A 205 -21.51 -14.23 -1.10
C ASP A 205 -21.82 -13.20 -2.21
N ARG A 206 -22.56 -12.16 -1.84
CA ARG A 206 -22.93 -11.04 -2.72
C ARG A 206 -21.71 -10.42 -3.43
N LYS A 207 -20.49 -10.62 -2.91
CA LYS A 207 -19.24 -10.04 -3.42
C LYS A 207 -18.61 -10.79 -4.57
N ARG A 208 -19.09 -11.98 -4.93
CA ARG A 208 -18.62 -12.69 -6.14
C ARG A 208 -18.79 -11.84 -7.40
N LYS A 209 -19.86 -11.03 -7.47
CA LYS A 209 -20.11 -10.06 -8.56
C LYS A 209 -19.14 -8.89 -8.60
N CYS A 210 -18.34 -8.69 -7.55
CA CYS A 210 -17.42 -7.56 -7.38
C CYS A 210 -15.96 -7.98 -7.23
N LEU A 211 -15.63 -9.26 -7.49
CA LEU A 211 -14.25 -9.71 -7.55
C LEU A 211 -13.56 -9.06 -8.74
N LYS A 212 -12.56 -8.25 -8.46
CA LYS A 212 -11.74 -7.60 -9.47
C LYS A 212 -10.30 -8.07 -9.34
N SER A 213 -9.65 -8.31 -10.46
CA SER A 213 -8.22 -8.53 -10.55
C SER A 213 -7.48 -7.28 -10.04
N LEU A 214 -6.23 -7.47 -9.63
CA LEU A 214 -5.39 -6.35 -9.18
C LEU A 214 -5.25 -5.29 -10.29
N ASN A 215 -5.17 -5.74 -11.55
CA ASN A 215 -5.11 -4.86 -12.71
C ASN A 215 -6.42 -4.07 -12.90
N GLU A 216 -7.58 -4.69 -12.71
CA GLU A 216 -8.87 -4.00 -12.76
C GLU A 216 -9.01 -2.96 -11.65
N TYR A 217 -8.58 -3.27 -10.42
CA TYR A 217 -8.52 -2.29 -9.33
C TYR A 217 -7.63 -1.10 -9.71
N TYR A 218 -6.50 -1.37 -10.34
CA TYR A 218 -5.56 -0.36 -10.77
C TYR A 218 -6.14 0.53 -11.88
N VAL A 219 -6.75 -0.05 -12.91
CA VAL A 219 -7.45 0.70 -13.97
C VAL A 219 -8.58 1.56 -13.38
N MET A 220 -9.33 1.03 -12.42
CA MET A 220 -10.41 1.78 -11.76
C MET A 220 -9.92 2.95 -10.92
N LYS A 221 -8.80 2.79 -10.20
CA LYS A 221 -8.32 3.77 -9.21
C LYS A 221 -7.30 4.75 -9.78
N CYS A 222 -6.44 4.31 -10.69
CA CYS A 222 -5.35 5.12 -11.25
C CYS A 222 -5.75 5.83 -12.54
N ARG A 223 -6.50 5.17 -13.45
CA ARG A 223 -6.84 5.73 -14.78
C ARG A 223 -8.13 6.56 -14.86
N ARG A 224 -8.94 6.64 -13.80
CA ARG A 224 -10.24 7.37 -13.80
C ARG A 224 -10.29 8.57 -12.86
N VAL A 225 -9.22 9.36 -12.78
CA VAL A 225 -9.21 10.58 -11.94
C VAL A 225 -10.10 11.70 -12.50
N HIS A 226 -10.54 11.65 -13.77
CA HIS A 226 -11.37 12.72 -14.34
C HIS A 226 -12.90 12.59 -14.20
N ASN A 227 -13.49 11.45 -13.82
CA ASN A 227 -14.96 11.27 -13.92
C ASN A 227 -15.64 10.54 -12.74
N TYR A 228 -15.03 10.45 -11.56
CA TYR A 228 -15.67 9.86 -10.38
C TYR A 228 -16.18 10.94 -9.39
N THR A 229 -17.04 11.84 -9.86
CA THR A 229 -17.87 12.71 -9.00
C THR A 229 -19.20 12.05 -8.58
N GLY A 230 -19.42 10.79 -8.99
CA GLY A 230 -20.69 10.07 -8.81
C GLY A 230 -20.84 9.27 -7.51
N PHE A 231 -20.45 9.82 -6.35
CA PHE A 231 -20.98 9.42 -5.04
C PHE A 231 -20.88 10.64 -4.10
N LYS A 232 -21.80 11.60 -4.26
CA LYS A 232 -22.14 12.55 -3.21
C LYS A 232 -22.89 11.80 -2.11
N GLU A 233 -22.19 11.00 -1.31
CA GLU A 233 -22.61 10.87 0.07
C GLU A 233 -22.29 12.21 0.74
N LYS A 234 -23.30 12.93 1.22
CA LYS A 234 -23.08 14.02 2.15
C LYS A 234 -22.49 13.36 3.40
N PRO A 235 -21.20 13.53 3.74
CA PRO A 235 -20.77 13.10 5.05
C PRO A 235 -21.52 14.00 6.04
N ALA A 236 -22.25 13.38 6.97
CA ALA A 236 -22.62 14.08 8.20
C ALA A 236 -21.31 14.47 8.86
N LEU A 237 -20.86 15.69 8.59
CA LEU A 237 -19.64 16.25 9.14
C LEU A 237 -19.92 16.39 10.63
N LEU A 238 -19.37 15.47 11.45
CA LEU A 238 -19.28 15.71 12.87
C LEU A 238 -18.55 17.05 13.03
N PRO A 239 -19.15 18.04 13.70
CA PRO A 239 -18.54 19.34 13.83
C PRO A 239 -17.18 19.18 14.52
N THR A 240 -16.19 19.99 14.12
CA THR A 240 -14.79 19.84 14.53
C THR A 240 -14.61 19.75 16.04
N TRP A 241 -15.46 20.44 16.82
CA TRP A 241 -15.49 20.35 18.27
C TRP A 241 -15.88 18.96 18.80
N ALA A 242 -16.80 18.25 18.13
CA ALA A 242 -17.20 16.90 18.53
C ALA A 242 -16.07 15.88 18.32
N VAL A 243 -15.24 16.09 17.29
CA VAL A 243 -14.03 15.29 17.06
C VAL A 243 -13.00 15.58 18.15
N ILE A 244 -12.78 16.85 18.51
CA ILE A 244 -11.89 17.23 19.60
C ILE A 244 -12.35 16.61 20.92
N MET A 245 -13.65 16.71 21.24
CA MET A 245 -14.25 16.13 22.45
C MET A 245 -14.11 14.60 22.49
N LEU A 246 -14.28 13.92 21.35
CA LEU A 246 -14.09 12.48 21.27
C LEU A 246 -12.62 12.11 21.53
N VAL A 247 -11.68 12.85 20.94
CA VAL A 247 -10.23 12.60 21.09
C VAL A 247 -9.78 12.88 22.53
N THR A 248 -10.22 13.99 23.13
CA THR A 248 -9.89 14.32 24.53
C THR A 248 -10.50 13.32 25.51
N SER A 249 -11.74 12.87 25.27
CA SER A 249 -12.38 11.83 26.10
C SER A 249 -11.64 10.50 26.02
N ILE A 250 -11.19 10.11 24.83
CA ILE A 250 -10.38 8.89 24.64
C ILE A 250 -9.02 9.02 25.34
N LEU A 251 -8.35 10.18 25.24
CA LEU A 251 -7.09 10.44 25.94
C LEU A 251 -7.27 10.41 27.46
N TYR A 252 -8.35 10.98 27.98
CA TYR A 252 -8.65 10.99 29.42
C TYR A 252 -8.84 9.58 29.97
N VAL A 253 -9.65 8.76 29.28
CA VAL A 253 -9.83 7.34 29.64
C VAL A 253 -8.51 6.57 29.57
N GLN A 254 -7.63 6.91 28.61
CA GLN A 254 -6.32 6.27 28.50
C GLN A 254 -5.36 6.63 29.64
N ILE A 255 -5.34 7.90 30.06
CA ILE A 255 -4.55 8.36 31.21
C ILE A 255 -5.06 7.69 32.49
N ASP A 256 -6.38 7.62 32.69
CA ASP A 256 -7.00 6.97 33.85
C ASP A 256 -6.66 5.46 33.92
N ILE A 257 -6.75 4.74 32.80
CA ILE A 257 -6.35 3.32 32.73
C ILE A 257 -4.85 3.16 33.02
N PHE A 258 -4.01 4.04 32.47
CA PHE A 258 -2.56 3.96 32.69
C PHE A 258 -2.19 4.19 34.15
N LEU A 259 -2.77 5.20 34.81
CA LEU A 259 -2.54 5.48 36.23
C LEU A 259 -2.97 4.30 37.12
N LYS A 260 -4.15 3.72 36.85
CA LYS A 260 -4.64 2.53 37.56
C LYS A 260 -3.73 1.31 37.43
N PHE A 261 -3.09 1.13 36.27
CA PHE A 261 -2.12 0.05 36.07
C PHE A 261 -0.73 0.35 36.65
N ALA A 262 -0.36 1.63 36.77
CA ALA A 262 0.89 2.07 37.36
C ALA A 262 0.88 2.05 38.90
N GLY A 263 -0.24 1.67 39.52
CA GLY A 263 -0.40 1.60 40.97
C GLY A 263 -0.47 2.97 41.66
N TRP A 264 -0.90 4.00 40.92
CA TRP A 264 -1.15 5.36 41.42
C TRP A 264 -2.64 5.56 41.68
#